data_AF-Q6XYP5-F1
#
_entry.id   AF-Q6XYP5-F1
#
_cell.length_a   1.000
_cell.length_b   1.000
_cell.length_c   1.000
_cell.angle_alpha   90.00
_cell.angle_beta   90.00
_cell.angle_gamma   90.00
#
_symmetry.space_group_name_H-M   'P 1'
#
loop_
_entity.id
_entity.type
_entity.pdbx_description
1 polymer ?
#
loop_
_entity_poly.entity_id
_entity_poly.type
_entity_poly.pdbx_seq_one_letter_code
_entity_poly.pdbx_strand_id
1 'polypeptide(L)'
;WVKTWNRWVYEDWGGIWIGRLGKYGVQSPASLRDAKKDAYWAHHDLFLIAYALWPTGFFRLTLPTAEEAEWFEANYPGWHEHYGKIYEEWRARGCEDPNSGFIPLMWFIENNHPIYIDRVSQVPFCPSLCKGASTLRVHELNGKKHSFSDDWGERMWL
;
A
#
# COMPACT_ATOMS: atom_id res chain seq x y z
N TRP A 1 12.04 5.49 2.14
CA TRP A 1 10.95 5.71 3.10
C TRP A 1 11.14 4.92 4.41
N VAL A 2 11.45 3.62 4.34
CA VAL A 2 11.53 2.74 5.53
C VAL A 2 12.39 3.26 6.70
N LYS A 3 13.58 3.81 6.42
CA LYS A 3 14.46 4.43 7.44
C LYS A 3 13.78 5.63 8.13
N THR A 4 13.13 6.48 7.34
CA THR A 4 12.42 7.67 7.82
C THR A 4 11.23 7.29 8.68
N TRP A 5 10.40 6.34 8.23
CA TRP A 5 9.21 5.90 8.97
C TRP A 5 9.59 5.33 10.33
N ASN A 6 10.61 4.46 10.39
CA ASN A 6 11.07 3.89 11.65
C ASN A 6 11.57 4.98 12.62
N ARG A 7 12.39 5.92 12.14
CA ARG A 7 12.86 7.03 12.98
C ARG A 7 11.70 7.85 13.53
N TRP A 8 10.81 8.31 12.65
CA TRP A 8 9.75 9.24 13.06
C TRP A 8 8.68 8.59 13.93
N VAL A 9 8.18 7.43 13.53
CA VAL A 9 7.03 6.80 14.18
C VAL A 9 7.47 5.94 15.36
N TYR A 10 8.54 5.16 15.20
CA TYR A 10 8.93 4.17 16.19
C TYR A 10 9.87 4.75 17.25
N GLU A 11 10.88 5.52 16.83
CA GLU A 11 11.91 6.06 17.75
C GLU A 11 11.48 7.40 18.36
N ASP A 12 11.25 8.42 17.51
CA ASP A 12 10.97 9.78 17.94
C ASP A 12 9.59 9.88 18.62
N TRP A 13 8.55 9.40 17.94
CA TRP A 13 7.18 9.49 18.43
C TRP A 13 6.86 8.40 19.46
N GLY A 14 6.91 7.13 19.05
CA GLY A 14 6.53 5.99 19.88
C GLY A 14 7.44 5.78 21.09
N GLY A 15 8.69 6.23 21.01
CA GLY A 15 9.66 6.21 22.09
C GLY A 15 9.67 7.52 22.90
N ILE A 16 10.27 8.58 22.36
CA ILE A 16 10.58 9.79 23.13
C ILE A 16 9.31 10.58 23.47
N TRP A 17 8.48 10.87 22.47
CA TRP A 17 7.30 11.74 22.66
C TRP A 17 6.29 11.09 23.60
N ILE A 18 5.88 9.86 23.33
CA ILE A 18 4.94 9.13 24.19
C ILE A 18 5.56 8.82 25.56
N GLY A 19 6.85 8.52 25.63
CA GLY A 19 7.56 8.27 26.90
C GLY A 19 7.45 9.44 27.88
N ARG A 20 7.51 10.70 27.41
CA ARG A 20 7.31 11.89 28.26
C ARG A 20 5.92 11.99 28.88
N LEU A 21 4.93 11.35 28.28
CA LEU A 21 3.54 11.30 28.75
C LEU A 21 3.27 10.12 29.69
N GLY A 22 4.23 9.23 29.92
CA GLY A 22 4.08 8.08 30.80
C GLY A 22 3.71 8.45 32.25
N LYS A 23 4.17 9.61 32.74
CA LYS A 23 3.77 10.16 34.05
C LYS A 23 2.28 10.50 34.17
N TYR A 24 1.56 10.56 33.05
CA TYR A 24 0.12 10.77 32.97
C TYR A 24 -0.65 9.49 32.61
N GLY A 25 0.00 8.32 32.66
CA GLY A 25 -0.62 7.02 32.37
C GLY A 25 -0.73 6.70 30.87
N VAL A 26 -0.13 7.51 29.98
CA VAL A 26 -0.12 7.23 28.54
C VAL A 26 0.89 6.12 28.23
N GLN A 27 0.50 5.18 27.38
CA GLN A 27 1.34 4.10 26.89
C GLN A 27 1.48 4.18 25.36
N SER A 28 2.58 3.67 24.81
CA SER A 28 2.73 3.53 23.36
C SER A 28 1.64 2.59 22.82
N PRO A 29 1.07 2.86 21.63
CA PRO A 29 -0.05 2.08 21.12
C PRO A 29 0.29 0.60 20.99
N ALA A 30 -0.64 -0.27 21.40
CA ALA A 30 -0.48 -1.71 21.26
C ALA A 30 -0.29 -2.15 19.79
N SER A 31 -0.91 -1.41 18.86
CA SER A 31 -0.83 -1.64 17.40
C SER A 31 0.47 -1.18 16.75
N LEU A 32 1.38 -0.51 17.48
CA LEU A 32 2.58 0.10 16.90
C LEU A 32 3.52 -0.94 16.24
N ARG A 33 3.55 -2.17 16.78
CA ARG A 33 4.35 -3.25 16.19
C ARG A 33 3.78 -3.77 14.87
N ASP A 34 2.46 -3.77 14.73
CA ASP A 34 1.79 -4.22 13.50
C ASP A 34 1.98 -3.15 12.42
N ALA A 35 1.77 -1.87 12.76
CA ALA A 35 2.07 -0.76 11.87
C ALA A 35 3.51 -0.80 11.32
N LYS A 36 4.50 -1.20 12.15
CA LYS A 36 5.90 -1.32 11.74
C LYS A 36 6.14 -2.46 10.75
N LYS A 37 5.45 -3.59 10.90
CA LYS A 37 5.57 -4.71 9.94
C LYS A 37 5.07 -4.27 8.57
N ASP A 38 3.92 -3.58 8.54
CA ASP A 38 3.23 -3.25 7.29
C ASP A 38 3.91 -2.10 6.55
N ALA A 39 4.53 -1.17 7.28
CA ALA A 39 5.17 0.02 6.71
C ALA A 39 6.29 -0.26 5.68
N TYR A 40 6.85 -1.48 5.66
CA TYR A 40 7.96 -1.82 4.77
C TYR A 40 7.55 -1.76 3.29
N TRP A 41 6.47 -2.48 2.91
CA TRP A 41 6.04 -2.60 1.51
C TRP A 41 4.81 -1.74 1.16
N ALA A 42 4.04 -1.28 2.15
CA ALA A 42 2.74 -0.63 1.94
C ALA A 42 2.75 0.52 0.91
N HIS A 43 3.80 1.33 0.89
CA HIS A 43 3.92 2.44 -0.07
C HIS A 43 4.20 1.99 -1.52
N HIS A 44 4.86 0.85 -1.73
CA HIS A 44 5.05 0.27 -3.06
C HIS A 44 3.76 -0.39 -3.55
N ASP A 45 3.08 -1.11 -2.67
CA ASP A 45 1.77 -1.71 -2.91
C ASP A 45 0.73 -0.64 -3.33
N LEU A 46 0.72 0.49 -2.63
CA LEU A 46 -0.19 1.59 -2.94
C LEU A 46 0.14 2.27 -4.26
N PHE A 47 1.42 2.39 -4.64
CA PHE A 47 1.80 3.01 -5.91
C PHE A 47 1.41 2.16 -7.12
N LEU A 48 1.43 0.81 -7.02
CA LEU A 48 0.86 -0.06 -8.05
C LEU A 48 -0.60 0.30 -8.34
N ILE A 49 -1.41 0.40 -7.28
CA ILE A 49 -2.84 0.72 -7.40
C ILE A 49 -3.04 2.15 -7.91
N ALA A 50 -2.28 3.11 -7.37
CA ALA A 50 -2.38 4.52 -7.78
C ALA A 50 -2.03 4.71 -9.26
N TYR A 51 -0.98 4.04 -9.75
CA TYR A 51 -0.60 4.09 -11.16
C TYR A 51 -1.62 3.36 -12.04
N ALA A 52 -2.17 2.23 -11.60
CA ALA A 52 -3.20 1.52 -12.36
C ALA A 52 -4.51 2.33 -12.52
N LEU A 53 -4.82 3.17 -11.53
CA LEU A 53 -5.97 4.08 -11.51
C LEU A 53 -5.59 5.52 -11.87
N TRP A 54 -4.45 5.76 -12.54
CA TRP A 54 -3.99 7.11 -12.86
C TRP A 54 -5.05 8.05 -13.48
N PRO A 55 -6.01 7.59 -14.33
CA PRO A 55 -7.03 8.48 -14.90
C PRO A 55 -8.00 9.09 -13.88
N THR A 56 -8.09 8.55 -12.66
CA THR A 56 -8.95 9.09 -11.59
C THR A 56 -8.29 10.21 -10.80
N GLY A 57 -6.99 10.45 -11.02
CA GLY A 57 -6.22 11.52 -10.36
C GLY A 57 -6.38 12.88 -11.05
N PHE A 58 -5.84 13.90 -10.39
CA PHE A 58 -5.73 15.28 -10.92
C PHE A 58 -4.26 15.72 -11.01
N PHE A 59 -3.35 14.76 -11.10
CA PHE A 59 -1.91 14.93 -11.19
C PHE A 59 -1.33 13.94 -12.21
N ARG A 60 -0.14 14.24 -12.73
CA ARG A 60 0.58 13.38 -13.69
C ARG A 60 1.48 12.42 -12.93
N LEU A 61 1.50 11.16 -13.35
CA LEU A 61 2.37 10.11 -12.83
C LEU A 61 3.39 9.69 -13.89
N THR A 62 4.47 9.04 -13.43
CA THR A 62 5.54 8.49 -14.26
C THR A 62 5.96 7.14 -13.67
N LEU A 63 6.24 6.16 -14.53
CA LEU A 63 6.90 4.93 -14.07
C LEU A 63 8.35 5.20 -13.64
N PRO A 64 8.92 4.40 -12.73
CA PRO A 64 10.32 4.48 -12.38
C PRO A 64 11.23 4.39 -13.61
N THR A 65 12.23 5.26 -13.67
CA THR A 65 13.35 5.17 -14.60
C THR A 65 14.27 3.99 -14.25
N ALA A 66 15.23 3.66 -15.12
CA ALA A 66 16.20 2.59 -14.83
C ALA A 66 17.05 2.90 -13.59
N GLU A 67 17.52 4.15 -13.45
CA GLU A 67 18.28 4.60 -12.28
C GLU A 67 17.45 4.49 -10.98
N GLU A 68 16.17 4.90 -11.03
CA GLU A 68 15.28 4.77 -9.87
C GLU A 68 14.95 3.30 -9.55
N ALA A 69 14.82 2.43 -10.56
CA ALA A 69 14.62 1.01 -10.36
C ALA A 69 15.83 0.34 -9.68
N GLU A 70 17.06 0.69 -10.08
CA GLU A 70 18.29 0.26 -9.39
C GLU A 70 18.32 0.76 -7.95
N TRP A 71 17.96 2.03 -7.73
CA TRP A 71 17.86 2.60 -6.39
C TRP A 71 16.81 1.87 -5.53
N PHE A 72 15.65 1.55 -6.09
CA PHE A 72 14.61 0.80 -5.38
C PHE A 72 15.10 -0.59 -4.99
N GLU A 73 15.72 -1.34 -5.89
CA GLU A 73 16.24 -2.67 -5.58
C GLU A 73 17.34 -2.62 -4.51
N ALA A 74 18.25 -1.64 -4.58
CA ALA A 74 19.31 -1.48 -3.59
C ALA A 74 18.78 -1.14 -2.18
N ASN A 75 17.65 -0.43 -2.08
CA ASN A 75 17.05 -0.02 -0.80
C ASN A 75 15.93 -0.94 -0.31
N TYR A 76 15.34 -1.72 -1.22
CA TYR A 76 14.26 -2.67 -0.98
C TYR A 76 14.51 -3.95 -1.79
N PRO A 77 15.47 -4.80 -1.35
CA PRO A 77 15.79 -6.03 -2.08
C PRO A 77 14.55 -6.90 -2.34
N GLY A 78 14.38 -7.34 -3.59
CA GLY A 78 13.18 -8.03 -4.07
C GLY A 78 12.05 -7.09 -4.52
N TRP A 79 12.34 -5.80 -4.72
CA TRP A 79 11.41 -4.85 -5.35
C TRP A 79 11.31 -5.12 -6.85
N HIS A 80 12.44 -5.34 -7.52
CA HIS A 80 12.48 -5.50 -8.97
C HIS A 80 11.79 -6.80 -9.42
N GLU A 81 12.00 -7.90 -8.71
CA GLU A 81 11.37 -9.19 -9.02
C GLU A 81 9.82 -9.13 -8.98
N HIS A 82 9.26 -8.14 -8.29
CA HIS A 82 7.83 -7.96 -8.14
C HIS A 82 7.31 -6.70 -8.85
N TYR A 83 7.55 -5.52 -8.28
CA TYR A 83 7.04 -4.25 -8.82
C TYR A 83 7.73 -3.87 -10.14
N GLY A 84 9.06 -4.04 -10.21
CA GLY A 84 9.85 -3.70 -11.40
C GLY A 84 9.35 -4.43 -12.64
N LYS A 85 9.22 -5.77 -12.56
CA LYS A 85 8.68 -6.59 -13.66
C LYS A 85 7.27 -6.20 -14.09
N ILE A 86 6.39 -5.86 -13.13
CA ILE A 86 5.02 -5.40 -13.45
C ILE A 86 5.06 -4.08 -14.23
N TYR A 87 5.89 -3.11 -13.80
CA TYR A 87 6.02 -1.83 -14.51
C TYR A 87 6.65 -1.99 -15.90
N GLU A 88 7.61 -2.91 -16.06
CA GLU A 88 8.18 -3.25 -17.36
C GLU A 88 7.13 -3.84 -18.31
N GLU A 89 6.28 -4.74 -17.81
CA GLU A 89 5.16 -5.29 -18.59
C GLU A 89 4.18 -4.19 -18.99
N TRP A 90 3.80 -3.29 -18.08
CA TRP A 90 2.90 -2.19 -18.39
C TRP A 90 3.49 -1.22 -19.42
N ARG A 91 4.79 -0.94 -19.32
CA ARG A 91 5.51 -0.14 -20.32
C ARG A 91 5.53 -0.83 -21.68
N ALA A 92 5.76 -2.15 -21.72
CA ALA A 92 5.72 -2.93 -22.96
C ALA A 92 4.33 -2.94 -23.62
N ARG A 93 3.26 -2.84 -22.83
CA ARG A 93 1.87 -2.66 -23.32
C ARG A 93 1.51 -1.21 -23.65
N GLY A 94 2.43 -0.26 -23.51
CA GLY A 94 2.21 1.13 -23.90
C GLY A 94 1.34 1.94 -22.93
N CYS A 95 1.42 1.69 -21.61
CA CYS A 95 0.58 2.38 -20.62
C CYS A 95 0.71 3.92 -20.57
N GLU A 96 1.76 4.48 -21.16
CA GLU A 96 1.99 5.93 -21.28
C GLU A 96 1.72 6.46 -22.71
N ASP A 97 1.48 5.57 -23.69
CA ASP A 97 1.08 5.94 -25.06
C ASP A 97 -0.45 6.03 -25.15
N PRO A 98 -1.03 7.20 -25.45
CA PRO A 98 -2.49 7.35 -25.55
C PRO A 98 -3.11 6.52 -26.68
N ASN A 99 -2.33 6.04 -27.65
CA ASN A 99 -2.83 5.20 -28.75
C ASN A 99 -2.86 3.70 -28.41
N SER A 100 -2.34 3.28 -27.25
CA SER A 100 -2.25 1.87 -26.88
C SER A 100 -3.62 1.25 -26.53
N GLY A 101 -4.58 2.07 -26.09
CA GLY A 101 -5.84 1.59 -25.53
C GLY A 101 -5.68 0.82 -24.21
N PHE A 102 -4.49 0.84 -23.59
CA PHE A 102 -4.18 0.12 -22.37
C PHE A 102 -4.12 1.05 -21.16
N ILE A 103 -4.87 0.71 -20.12
CA ILE A 103 -4.74 1.29 -18.78
C ILE A 103 -4.40 0.14 -17.83
N PRO A 104 -3.44 0.29 -16.89
CA PRO A 104 -3.02 -0.87 -16.09
C PRO A 104 -4.09 -1.47 -15.19
N LEU A 105 -5.20 -0.78 -14.91
CA LEU A 105 -6.39 -1.39 -14.32
C LEU A 105 -6.88 -2.63 -15.11
N MET A 106 -6.77 -2.62 -16.44
CA MET A 106 -7.10 -3.77 -17.29
C MET A 106 -6.23 -4.98 -16.94
N TRP A 107 -4.95 -4.77 -16.68
CA TRP A 107 -4.03 -5.84 -16.26
C TRP A 107 -4.46 -6.46 -14.92
N PHE A 108 -4.91 -5.66 -13.95
CA PHE A 108 -5.45 -6.18 -12.68
C PHE A 108 -6.68 -7.07 -12.91
N ILE A 109 -7.58 -6.67 -13.82
CA ILE A 109 -8.80 -7.43 -14.15
C ILE A 109 -8.44 -8.73 -14.87
N GLU A 110 -7.60 -8.66 -15.91
CA GLU A 110 -7.16 -9.80 -16.72
C GLU A 110 -6.43 -10.86 -15.89
N ASN A 111 -5.61 -10.44 -14.92
CA ASN A 111 -4.82 -11.33 -14.06
C ASN A 111 -5.51 -11.69 -12.74
N ASN A 112 -6.81 -11.38 -12.59
CA ASN A 112 -7.60 -11.73 -11.41
C ASN A 112 -7.01 -11.21 -10.08
N HIS A 113 -6.54 -9.96 -10.10
CA HIS A 113 -6.08 -9.21 -8.95
C HIS A 113 -7.12 -8.16 -8.53
N PRO A 114 -8.18 -8.53 -7.79
CA PRO A 114 -9.21 -7.59 -7.38
C PRO A 114 -8.64 -6.52 -6.42
N ILE A 115 -8.98 -5.26 -6.70
CA ILE A 115 -8.72 -4.13 -5.82
C ILE A 115 -9.96 -3.92 -4.93
N TYR A 116 -9.76 -3.90 -3.62
CA TYR A 116 -10.78 -3.62 -2.63
C TYR A 116 -10.54 -2.25 -2.00
N ILE A 117 -11.59 -1.68 -1.40
CA ILE A 117 -11.51 -0.47 -0.58
C ILE A 117 -11.87 -0.85 0.84
N ASP A 118 -11.01 -0.53 1.80
CA ASP A 118 -11.32 -0.76 3.21
C ASP A 118 -12.51 0.12 3.63
N ARG A 119 -13.50 -0.48 4.30
CA ARG A 119 -14.71 0.20 4.76
C ARG A 119 -14.40 1.30 5.77
N VAL A 120 -13.32 1.18 6.54
CA VAL A 120 -12.99 2.12 7.63
C VAL A 120 -12.04 3.22 7.15
N SER A 121 -10.82 2.87 6.75
CA SER A 121 -9.77 3.82 6.37
C SER A 121 -9.90 4.41 4.96
N GLN A 122 -10.69 3.78 4.09
CA GLN A 122 -10.80 4.08 2.65
C GLN A 122 -9.51 3.82 1.85
N VAL A 123 -8.49 3.22 2.45
CA VAL A 123 -7.25 2.87 1.74
C VAL A 123 -7.55 1.72 0.77
N PRO A 124 -7.17 1.83 -0.51
CA PRO A 124 -7.30 0.73 -1.44
C PRO A 124 -6.24 -0.35 -1.18
N PHE A 125 -6.60 -1.61 -1.37
CA PHE A 125 -5.69 -2.74 -1.16
C PHE A 125 -5.97 -3.89 -2.15
N CYS A 126 -4.94 -4.68 -2.46
CA CYS A 126 -5.03 -5.83 -3.37
C CYS A 126 -4.40 -7.07 -2.72
N PRO A 127 -5.20 -7.92 -2.03
CA PRO A 127 -4.70 -9.01 -1.20
C PRO A 127 -3.92 -10.09 -1.97
N SER A 128 -4.19 -10.24 -3.27
CA SER A 128 -3.52 -11.25 -4.11
C SER A 128 -2.22 -10.76 -4.74
N LEU A 129 -1.85 -9.48 -4.57
CA LEU A 129 -0.67 -8.89 -5.20
C LEU A 129 0.25 -8.17 -4.20
N CYS A 130 -0.30 -7.49 -3.19
CA CYS A 130 0.49 -6.69 -2.25
C CYS A 130 1.48 -7.55 -1.43
N LYS A 131 2.71 -7.05 -1.24
CA LYS A 131 3.73 -7.70 -0.39
C LYS A 131 3.55 -7.37 1.11
N GLY A 132 2.95 -6.22 1.43
CA GLY A 132 2.57 -5.84 2.78
C GLY A 132 1.34 -6.60 3.28
N ALA A 133 1.01 -6.44 4.56
CA ALA A 133 -0.22 -7.02 5.09
C ALA A 133 -1.43 -6.42 4.36
N SER A 134 -2.26 -7.30 3.82
CA SER A 134 -3.41 -6.97 3.00
C SER A 134 -4.50 -8.01 3.25
N THR A 135 -4.73 -8.31 4.53
CA THR A 135 -5.56 -9.44 4.91
C THR A 135 -7.02 -9.08 4.63
N LEU A 136 -7.67 -9.75 3.66
CA LEU A 136 -9.07 -9.47 3.30
C LEU A 136 -10.05 -10.12 4.28
N ARG A 137 -10.94 -9.35 4.90
CA ARG A 137 -12.19 -9.86 5.51
C ARG A 137 -13.36 -9.27 4.74
N VAL A 138 -14.41 -10.06 4.51
CA VAL A 138 -15.67 -9.57 3.93
C VAL A 138 -16.83 -10.02 4.81
N HIS A 139 -17.55 -9.05 5.35
CA HIS A 139 -18.79 -9.28 6.12
C HIS A 139 -20.01 -8.83 5.32
N GLU A 140 -21.13 -9.50 5.55
CA GLU A 140 -22.44 -9.06 5.07
C GLU A 140 -23.33 -8.71 6.27
N LEU A 141 -23.82 -7.47 6.31
CA LEU A 141 -24.72 -6.98 7.36
C LEU A 141 -25.91 -6.28 6.70
N ASN A 142 -27.12 -6.71 7.03
CA ASN A 142 -28.37 -6.20 6.46
C ASN A 142 -28.36 -6.15 4.92
N GLY A 143 -27.82 -7.19 4.26
CA GLY A 143 -27.76 -7.29 2.80
C GLY A 143 -26.68 -6.42 2.14
N LYS A 144 -25.78 -5.80 2.91
CA LYS A 144 -24.67 -4.98 2.39
C LYS A 144 -23.33 -5.63 2.72
N LYS A 145 -22.43 -5.69 1.73
CA LYS A 145 -21.06 -6.21 1.90
C LYS A 145 -20.08 -5.11 2.32
N HIS A 146 -19.15 -5.49 3.20
CA HIS A 146 -18.12 -4.61 3.76
C HIS A 146 -16.77 -5.33 3.72
N SER A 147 -15.74 -4.70 3.14
CA SER A 147 -14.37 -5.22 3.07
C SER A 147 -13.46 -4.53 4.08
N PHE A 148 -12.57 -5.30 4.70
CA PHE A 148 -11.59 -4.83 5.69
C PHE A 148 -10.18 -5.33 5.37
N SER A 149 -9.18 -4.51 5.70
CA SER A 149 -7.76 -4.77 5.45
C SER A 149 -6.97 -5.22 6.68
N ASP A 150 -7.49 -5.01 7.89
CA ASP A 150 -6.78 -5.25 9.13
C ASP A 150 -7.73 -5.43 10.33
N ASP A 151 -7.20 -6.06 11.39
CA ASP A 151 -7.97 -6.41 12.58
C ASP A 151 -8.37 -5.17 13.41
N TRP A 152 -7.63 -4.06 13.31
CA TRP A 152 -7.89 -2.85 14.07
C TRP A 152 -9.08 -2.08 13.49
N GLY A 153 -9.12 -1.91 12.17
CA GLY A 153 -10.23 -1.32 11.43
C GLY A 153 -11.48 -2.19 11.49
N GLU A 154 -11.35 -3.51 11.31
CA GLU A 154 -12.48 -4.43 11.46
C GLU A 154 -13.12 -4.32 12.85
N ARG A 155 -12.31 -4.30 13.92
CA ARG A 155 -12.78 -4.10 15.30
C ARG A 155 -13.51 -2.77 15.49
N MET A 156 -13.12 -1.70 14.78
CA MET A 156 -13.82 -0.41 14.87
C MET A 156 -15.21 -0.45 14.21
N TRP A 157 -15.39 -1.32 13.22
CA TRP A 157 -16.64 -1.44 12.48
C TRP A 157 -17.65 -2.39 13.15
N LEU A 158 -17.17 -3.48 13.76
CA LEU A 158 -17.98 -4.43 14.53
C LEU A 158 -18.55 -3.81 15.80
#